data_AF-A0A3A8P921-F1
#
_entry.id   AF-A0A3A8P921-F1
#
_cell.length_a   1.000
_cell.length_b   1.000
_cell.length_c   1.000
_cell.angle_alpha   90.00
_cell.angle_beta   90.00
_cell.angle_gamma   90.00
#
_symmetry.space_group_name_H-M   'P 1'
#
loop_
_entity.id
_entity.type
_entity.pdbx_description
1 polymer ?
#
loop_
_entity_poly.entity_id
_entity_poly.type
_entity_poly.pdbx_seq_one_letter_code
_entity_poly.pdbx_strand_id
1 'polypeptide(L)'
;MHHTRHVPLALMLLLAAPGLGCGDEPAVVGSMRVRYGETWKDANVFHYAMFRSNADTHPDFDFFPVFTICNADTHVDEPWVGVTGLCVNVDFESFDRGNGPATFSIDGTVQVPPLGARGDINNNVDFEAGPGHSPGLKEAWVRTNCSADLEPEDLPRKMATQQVSGQFVLKENSKNKLKGHLALTVNGETGGNCPGDAAEVDLHFDLSR
;
A
#
# COMPACT_ATOMS: atom_id res chain seq x y z
N MET A 1 23.39 79.42 -0.98
CA MET A 1 22.09 79.41 -0.26
C MET A 1 21.29 78.21 -0.74
N HIS A 2 20.92 77.34 0.20
CA HIS A 2 19.78 76.40 0.29
C HIS A 2 19.38 75.56 -0.94
N HIS A 3 19.06 74.26 -0.85
CA HIS A 3 19.07 73.26 0.20
C HIS A 3 18.94 71.89 -0.51
N THR A 4 19.63 70.90 0.04
CA THR A 4 19.44 69.46 -0.13
C THR A 4 17.97 69.01 -0.13
N ARG A 5 17.64 67.98 -0.92
CA ARG A 5 16.79 66.86 -0.48
C ARG A 5 17.04 65.61 -1.33
N HIS A 6 17.93 64.78 -0.81
CA HIS A 6 17.97 63.35 -1.11
C HIS A 6 16.67 62.71 -0.62
N VAL A 7 16.03 61.89 -1.45
CA VAL A 7 15.01 60.94 -1.02
C VAL A 7 15.68 59.57 -0.96
N PRO A 8 15.91 59.01 0.24
CA PRO A 8 16.27 57.62 0.39
C PRO A 8 14.96 56.84 0.52
N LEU A 9 14.62 55.92 -0.38
CA LEU A 9 13.52 55.01 -0.10
C LEU A 9 13.80 53.58 -0.59
N ALA A 10 14.12 52.78 0.42
CA ALA A 10 13.73 51.39 0.58
C ALA A 10 14.16 50.41 -0.52
N LEU A 11 15.43 50.01 -0.43
CA LEU A 11 15.86 48.66 -0.80
C LEU A 11 15.12 47.66 0.12
N MET A 12 13.93 47.19 -0.29
CA MET A 12 13.32 46.03 0.35
C MET A 12 14.13 44.79 -0.04
N LEU A 13 15.08 44.41 0.81
CA LEU A 13 15.55 43.03 0.88
C LEU A 13 14.35 42.15 1.24
N LEU A 14 13.74 41.53 0.24
CA LEU A 14 13.00 40.28 0.42
C LEU A 14 14.03 39.22 0.80
N LEU A 15 14.33 39.16 2.09
CA LEU A 15 14.88 37.98 2.75
C LEU A 15 13.84 36.88 2.58
N ALA A 16 13.97 36.09 1.51
CA ALA A 16 13.36 34.77 1.46
C ALA A 16 13.95 33.98 2.63
N ALA A 17 13.16 33.84 3.69
CA ALA A 17 13.54 33.04 4.85
C ALA A 17 13.80 31.58 4.39
N PRO A 18 15.01 31.02 4.58
CA PRO A 18 15.19 29.59 4.51
C PRO A 18 14.72 29.03 5.85
N GLY A 19 13.44 28.66 5.96
CA GLY A 19 12.96 28.17 7.25
C GLY A 19 11.47 28.02 7.36
N LEU A 20 10.93 27.02 6.68
CA LEU A 20 9.82 26.18 7.17
C LEU A 20 10.13 24.82 6.57
N GLY A 21 10.66 23.93 7.41
CA GLY A 21 11.06 22.59 7.00
C GLY A 21 9.90 21.90 6.28
N CYS A 22 10.14 21.54 5.02
CA CYS A 22 9.28 20.64 4.28
C CYS A 22 9.14 19.38 5.15
N GLY A 23 7.93 19.10 5.65
CA GLY A 23 7.63 17.79 6.19
C GLY A 23 8.00 16.76 5.14
N ASP A 24 8.63 15.66 5.56
CA ASP A 24 9.00 14.58 4.66
C ASP A 24 7.80 14.21 3.79
N GLU A 25 7.97 14.22 2.47
CA GLU A 25 6.90 13.79 1.56
C GLU A 25 6.48 12.36 1.96
N PRO A 26 5.17 12.06 2.00
CA PRO A 26 4.70 10.73 2.36
C PRO A 26 5.29 9.70 1.39
N ALA A 27 5.92 8.66 1.96
CA ALA A 27 6.62 7.64 1.21
C ALA A 27 5.70 6.81 0.28
N VAL A 28 4.37 6.89 0.51
CA VAL A 28 3.34 6.30 -0.33
C VAL A 28 2.16 7.27 -0.46
N VAL A 29 1.69 7.50 -1.68
CA VAL A 29 0.53 8.34 -2.03
C VAL A 29 -0.37 7.62 -3.02
N GLY A 30 -1.65 7.99 -3.08
CA GLY A 30 -2.60 7.41 -4.04
C GLY A 30 -3.96 7.13 -3.42
N SER A 31 -4.70 6.21 -4.05
CA SER A 31 -6.04 5.80 -3.63
C SER A 31 -6.16 4.30 -3.45
N MET A 32 -6.92 3.93 -2.43
CA MET A 32 -7.38 2.57 -2.15
C MET A 32 -8.88 2.65 -1.90
N ARG A 33 -9.67 1.82 -2.58
CA ARG A 33 -11.13 1.82 -2.40
C ARG A 33 -11.71 0.41 -2.48
N VAL A 34 -12.80 0.21 -1.76
CA VAL A 34 -13.49 -1.08 -1.66
C VAL A 34 -14.97 -0.86 -1.96
N ARG A 35 -15.57 -1.79 -2.70
CA ARG A 35 -17.00 -1.75 -3.04
C ARG A 35 -17.81 -2.60 -2.07
N TYR A 36 -18.94 -2.05 -1.62
CA TYR A 36 -19.96 -2.73 -0.82
C TYR A 36 -21.32 -2.52 -1.50
N GLY A 37 -21.83 -3.56 -2.14
CA GLY A 37 -22.96 -3.50 -3.06
C GLY A 37 -22.68 -2.54 -4.22
N GLU A 38 -23.44 -1.44 -4.25
CA GLU A 38 -23.31 -0.38 -5.27
C GLU A 38 -22.41 0.77 -4.83
N THR A 39 -21.95 0.79 -3.57
CA THR A 39 -21.20 1.91 -3.00
C THR A 39 -19.70 1.62 -2.98
N TRP A 40 -18.91 2.55 -3.51
CA TRP A 40 -17.46 2.57 -3.30
C TRP A 40 -17.11 3.41 -2.07
N LYS A 41 -16.23 2.87 -1.22
CA LYS A 41 -15.70 3.56 -0.04
C LYS A 41 -14.19 3.67 -0.16
N ASP A 42 -13.68 4.88 -0.04
CA ASP A 42 -12.24 5.13 0.03
C ASP A 42 -11.69 4.71 1.39
N ALA A 43 -10.53 4.07 1.37
CA ALA A 43 -9.80 3.68 2.56
C ALA A 43 -8.81 4.81 2.89
N ASN A 44 -9.05 5.57 3.98
CA ASN A 44 -8.45 6.89 4.18
C ASN A 44 -7.03 6.90 4.81
N VAL A 45 -6.22 7.86 4.30
CA VAL A 45 -5.08 8.72 4.74
C VAL A 45 -3.78 8.28 5.48
N PHE A 46 -3.55 7.03 5.91
CA PHE A 46 -2.18 6.69 6.36
C PHE A 46 -1.66 5.39 5.74
N HIS A 47 -0.87 5.55 4.68
CA HIS A 47 -0.19 4.45 4.03
C HIS A 47 1.14 4.17 4.74
N TYR A 48 1.29 2.97 5.28
CA TYR A 48 2.61 2.46 5.66
C TYR A 48 2.94 1.27 4.78
N ALA A 49 4.16 1.28 4.25
CA ALA A 49 4.73 0.17 3.51
C ALA A 49 5.61 -0.65 4.47
N MET A 50 5.33 -1.95 4.56
CA MET A 50 6.18 -2.90 5.26
C MET A 50 6.72 -3.93 4.28
N PHE A 51 7.96 -4.32 4.51
CA PHE A 51 8.53 -5.55 3.99
C PHE A 51 8.42 -6.60 5.09
N ARG A 52 7.59 -7.62 4.89
CA ARG A 52 7.43 -8.72 5.85
C ARG A 52 8.01 -10.00 5.26
N SER A 53 8.75 -10.76 6.05
CA SER A 53 9.15 -12.12 5.67
C SER A 53 7.94 -13.06 5.74
N ASN A 54 7.87 -14.02 4.83
CA ASN A 54 6.82 -15.05 4.82
C ASN A 54 7.02 -16.12 5.90
N ALA A 55 8.23 -16.32 6.42
CA ALA A 55 8.49 -17.30 7.45
C ALA A 55 9.00 -16.65 8.73
N ASP A 56 8.64 -17.26 9.86
CA ASP A 56 9.30 -17.08 11.15
C ASP A 56 10.82 -17.11 10.93
N THR A 57 11.44 -16.00 11.33
CA THR A 57 12.86 -15.67 11.35
C THR A 57 13.83 -16.87 11.26
N HIS A 58 14.46 -17.06 10.09
CA HIS A 58 15.79 -17.63 10.03
C HIS A 58 16.80 -16.45 10.07
N PRO A 59 17.76 -16.41 11.02
CA PRO A 59 18.59 -15.23 11.25
C PRO A 59 19.57 -14.91 10.12
N ASP A 60 19.76 -15.85 9.17
CA ASP A 60 20.87 -15.81 8.24
C ASP A 60 20.49 -15.51 6.78
N PHE A 61 19.23 -15.61 6.33
CA PHE A 61 18.94 -15.35 4.91
C PHE A 61 17.50 -14.92 4.55
N ASP A 62 17.48 -13.93 3.65
CA ASP A 62 16.51 -13.44 2.67
C ASP A 62 15.03 -13.23 3.02
N PHE A 63 14.67 -11.94 3.05
CA PHE A 63 13.31 -11.45 2.97
C PHE A 63 12.59 -12.06 1.76
N PHE A 64 11.64 -12.97 1.97
CA PHE A 64 10.56 -13.12 1.00
C PHE A 64 9.86 -11.77 0.92
N PRO A 65 9.85 -11.12 -0.25
CA PRO A 65 9.52 -9.72 -0.40
C PRO A 65 8.01 -9.58 -0.54
N VAL A 66 7.25 -9.88 0.51
CA VAL A 66 5.87 -9.41 0.52
C VAL A 66 5.89 -7.93 0.77
N PHE A 67 5.59 -7.19 -0.30
CA PHE A 67 5.25 -5.78 -0.24
C PHE A 67 3.83 -5.68 0.29
N THR A 68 3.71 -5.40 1.59
CA THR A 68 2.44 -5.07 2.20
C THR A 68 2.33 -3.56 2.30
N ILE A 69 1.36 -2.99 1.59
CA ILE A 69 0.97 -1.59 1.79
C ILE A 69 -0.42 -1.61 2.39
N CYS A 70 -0.54 -1.09 3.60
CA CYS A 70 -1.82 -0.96 4.28
C CYS A 70 -2.14 0.51 4.45
N ASN A 71 -3.40 0.88 4.28
CA ASN A 71 -3.93 2.00 5.02
C ASN A 71 -4.47 1.46 6.36
N ALA A 72 -4.02 2.07 7.45
CA ALA A 72 -4.64 1.87 8.76
C ALA A 72 -4.87 3.25 9.34
N ASP A 73 -6.13 3.56 9.65
CA ASP A 73 -6.42 4.78 10.37
C ASP A 73 -5.87 4.62 11.80
N THR A 74 -4.93 5.48 12.19
CA THR A 74 -4.31 5.46 13.52
C THR A 74 -5.07 6.33 14.52
N HIS A 75 -6.19 6.94 14.13
CA HIS A 75 -7.05 7.66 15.06
C HIS A 75 -7.90 6.66 15.88
N VAL A 76 -7.29 6.17 16.96
CA VAL A 76 -7.84 5.25 17.95
C VAL A 76 -9.04 5.85 18.73
N ASP A 77 -9.33 7.13 18.56
CA ASP A 77 -10.22 7.90 19.42
C ASP A 77 -11.67 7.99 18.92
N GLU A 78 -11.99 7.44 17.74
CA GLU A 78 -13.37 7.44 17.22
C GLU A 78 -13.90 6.01 16.97
N PRO A 79 -15.01 5.62 17.60
CA PRO A 79 -15.65 4.33 17.37
C PRO A 79 -16.34 4.34 16.00
N TRP A 80 -15.65 3.85 14.97
CA TRP A 80 -16.21 3.74 13.62
C TRP A 80 -16.89 2.38 13.40
N VAL A 81 -18.08 2.44 12.80
CA VAL A 81 -18.77 1.27 12.24
C VAL A 81 -18.42 1.21 10.74
N GLY A 82 -17.51 0.33 10.34
CA GLY A 82 -17.13 0.14 8.93
C GLY A 82 -15.64 -0.16 8.70
N VAL A 83 -15.22 -0.10 7.43
CA VAL A 83 -13.85 -0.39 6.96
C VAL A 83 -12.86 0.58 7.57
N THR A 84 -11.91 0.05 8.33
CA THR A 84 -10.84 0.82 8.97
C THR A 84 -9.50 0.66 8.26
N GLY A 85 -9.40 -0.27 7.31
CA GLY A 85 -8.21 -0.43 6.50
C GLY A 85 -8.36 -1.40 5.33
N LEU A 86 -7.57 -1.17 4.30
CA LEU A 86 -7.30 -2.04 3.17
C LEU A 86 -5.78 -2.28 3.16
N CYS A 87 -5.38 -3.54 3.05
CA CYS A 87 -4.01 -3.90 2.75
C CYS A 87 -3.96 -4.55 1.39
N VAL A 88 -3.02 -4.10 0.56
CA VAL A 88 -2.58 -4.82 -0.63
C VAL A 88 -1.29 -5.55 -0.32
N ASN A 89 -1.19 -6.79 -0.79
CA ASN A 89 0.01 -7.61 -0.69
C ASN A 89 0.45 -7.98 -2.10
N VAL A 90 1.73 -7.83 -2.37
CA VAL A 90 2.38 -8.29 -3.60
C VAL A 90 3.59 -9.11 -3.19
N ASP A 91 3.61 -10.38 -3.57
CA ASP A 91 4.72 -11.30 -3.30
C ASP A 91 5.46 -11.63 -4.60
N PHE A 92 6.76 -11.91 -4.48
CA PHE A 92 7.61 -12.30 -5.60
C PHE A 92 8.26 -13.65 -5.32
N GLU A 93 8.48 -14.46 -6.36
CA GLU A 93 9.20 -15.73 -6.24
C GLU A 93 10.62 -15.51 -5.71
N SER A 94 11.24 -14.43 -6.19
CA SER A 94 12.46 -13.83 -5.67
C SER A 94 12.45 -12.33 -5.98
N PHE A 95 13.07 -11.52 -5.12
CA PHE A 95 13.21 -10.08 -5.38
C PHE A 95 14.61 -9.60 -5.08
N ASP A 96 15.34 -9.34 -6.15
CA ASP A 96 16.69 -8.81 -6.09
C ASP A 96 16.65 -7.27 -6.14
N ARG A 97 17.00 -6.64 -5.01
CA ARG A 97 17.20 -5.19 -4.99
C ARG A 97 18.42 -4.82 -5.84
N GLY A 98 18.31 -3.71 -6.57
CA GLY A 98 19.42 -3.19 -7.37
C GLY A 98 19.47 -3.67 -8.81
N ASN A 99 18.48 -4.46 -9.26
CA ASN A 99 18.42 -4.93 -10.66
C ASN A 99 17.88 -3.88 -11.65
N GLY A 100 17.59 -2.66 -11.17
CA GLY A 100 17.09 -1.58 -12.01
C GLY A 100 15.59 -1.67 -12.29
N PRO A 101 15.06 -0.75 -13.12
CA PRO A 101 13.62 -0.64 -13.38
C PRO A 101 13.01 -1.94 -13.90
N ALA A 102 11.78 -2.23 -13.48
CA ALA A 102 11.06 -3.43 -13.86
C ALA A 102 9.55 -3.17 -13.93
N THR A 103 8.81 -4.01 -14.65
CA THR A 103 7.35 -3.94 -14.73
C THR A 103 6.81 -5.36 -14.69
N PHE A 104 5.84 -5.58 -13.82
CA PHE A 104 5.19 -6.87 -13.62
C PHE A 104 3.69 -6.71 -13.84
N SER A 105 3.16 -7.40 -14.84
CA SER A 105 1.73 -7.58 -15.03
C SER A 105 1.18 -8.57 -14.01
N ILE A 106 0.04 -8.23 -13.43
CA ILE A 106 -0.70 -9.05 -12.48
C ILE A 106 -1.96 -9.52 -13.19
N ASP A 107 -2.21 -10.82 -13.21
CA ASP A 107 -3.42 -11.43 -13.77
C ASP A 107 -3.61 -12.80 -13.13
N GLY A 108 -4.74 -13.07 -12.50
CA GLY A 108 -4.96 -14.39 -11.88
C GLY A 108 -6.16 -14.46 -10.96
N THR A 109 -6.32 -15.64 -10.36
CA THR A 109 -7.32 -15.88 -9.33
C THR A 109 -6.62 -16.29 -8.05
N VAL A 110 -7.04 -15.74 -6.92
CA VAL A 110 -6.47 -16.02 -5.61
C VAL A 110 -7.56 -16.40 -4.60
N GLN A 111 -7.29 -17.43 -3.81
CA GLN A 111 -8.08 -17.76 -2.64
C GLN A 111 -7.40 -17.19 -1.39
N VAL A 112 -8.06 -16.24 -0.74
CA VAL A 112 -7.55 -15.55 0.44
C VAL A 112 -8.23 -16.07 1.69
N PRO A 113 -7.49 -16.46 2.75
CA PRO A 113 -8.11 -16.92 3.97
C PRO A 113 -8.90 -15.79 4.65
N PRO A 114 -10.00 -16.11 5.33
CA PRO A 114 -10.88 -15.11 5.94
C PRO A 114 -10.20 -14.36 7.08
N LEU A 115 -9.31 -15.04 7.80
CA LEU A 115 -8.49 -14.51 8.87
C LEU A 115 -7.11 -15.10 8.73
N GLY A 116 -6.09 -14.27 8.53
CA GLY A 116 -4.80 -14.67 9.03
C GLY A 116 -4.64 -14.06 10.42
N ALA A 117 -4.47 -14.92 11.43
CA ALA A 117 -3.90 -14.48 12.70
C ALA A 117 -2.65 -13.64 12.38
N ARG A 118 -2.43 -12.55 13.10
CA ARG A 118 -1.47 -11.46 12.81
C ARG A 118 -0.05 -11.85 12.33
N GLY A 119 0.36 -13.12 12.40
CA GLY A 119 1.63 -13.69 11.93
C GLY A 119 1.61 -14.55 10.65
N ASP A 120 0.55 -15.32 10.33
CA ASP A 120 0.62 -16.39 9.28
C ASP A 120 -0.01 -16.01 7.95
N ILE A 121 -0.35 -14.72 7.78
CA ILE A 121 -1.26 -14.26 6.74
C ILE A 121 -0.73 -14.52 5.31
N ASN A 122 0.58 -14.63 5.13
CA ASN A 122 1.19 -14.74 3.81
C ASN A 122 1.41 -16.18 3.33
N ASN A 123 1.11 -17.20 4.15
CA ASN A 123 1.48 -18.59 3.86
C ASN A 123 0.32 -19.47 3.38
N ASN A 124 -0.91 -18.96 3.37
CA ASN A 124 -2.11 -19.77 3.13
C ASN A 124 -2.99 -19.21 2.01
N VAL A 125 -2.39 -18.53 1.03
CA VAL A 125 -3.10 -18.13 -0.19
C VAL A 125 -2.78 -19.11 -1.31
N ASP A 126 -3.79 -19.41 -2.12
CA ASP A 126 -3.66 -20.25 -3.31
C ASP A 126 -3.86 -19.36 -4.54
N PHE A 127 -2.82 -19.21 -5.36
CA PHE A 127 -2.80 -18.33 -6.51
C PHE A 127 -2.69 -19.12 -7.81
N GLU A 128 -3.65 -18.94 -8.69
CA GLU A 128 -3.65 -19.45 -10.06
C GLU A 128 -3.34 -18.30 -11.03
N ALA A 129 -2.14 -18.33 -11.61
CA ALA A 129 -1.70 -17.32 -12.57
C ALA A 129 -2.52 -17.37 -13.86
N GLY A 130 -3.02 -16.21 -14.28
CA GLY A 130 -3.67 -16.03 -15.57
C GLY A 130 -2.67 -15.87 -16.72
N PRO A 131 -3.13 -15.90 -17.99
CA PRO A 131 -2.25 -15.79 -19.16
C PRO A 131 -1.45 -14.48 -19.23
N GLY A 132 -1.91 -13.42 -18.58
CA GLY A 132 -1.25 -12.11 -18.57
C GLY A 132 -0.21 -11.94 -17.45
N HIS A 133 -0.05 -12.92 -16.57
CA HIS A 133 0.77 -12.80 -15.36
C HIS A 133 2.26 -12.83 -15.68
N SER A 134 3.02 -11.93 -15.06
CA SER A 134 4.47 -11.87 -15.27
C SER A 134 5.22 -12.95 -14.49
N PRO A 135 6.24 -13.58 -15.07
CA PRO A 135 7.14 -14.48 -14.33
C PRO A 135 7.87 -13.71 -13.22
N GLY A 136 8.13 -14.38 -12.10
CA GLY A 136 8.81 -13.80 -10.93
C GLY A 136 7.90 -13.04 -9.96
N LEU A 137 6.71 -12.59 -10.38
CA LEU A 137 5.66 -12.14 -9.45
C LEU A 137 4.88 -13.38 -9.01
N LYS A 138 4.83 -13.67 -7.72
CA LYS A 138 4.21 -14.90 -7.22
C LYS A 138 2.70 -14.73 -7.11
N GLU A 139 2.25 -13.64 -6.51
CA GLU A 139 0.83 -13.40 -6.21
C GLU A 139 0.60 -11.93 -5.86
N ALA A 140 -0.63 -11.48 -6.03
CA ALA A 140 -1.10 -10.21 -5.51
C ALA A 140 -2.55 -10.35 -5.04
N TRP A 141 -2.88 -9.73 -3.92
CA TRP A 141 -4.20 -9.87 -3.32
C TRP A 141 -4.48 -8.75 -2.31
N VAL A 142 -5.76 -8.59 -1.93
CA VAL A 142 -6.17 -7.55 -0.97
C VAL A 142 -6.92 -8.14 0.23
N ARG A 143 -6.86 -7.42 1.35
CA ARG A 143 -7.69 -7.67 2.52
C ARG A 143 -8.19 -6.38 3.14
N THR A 144 -9.40 -6.45 3.64
CA THR A 144 -10.09 -5.42 4.40
C THR A 144 -10.04 -5.73 5.88
N ASN A 145 -9.79 -4.71 6.69
CA ASN A 145 -9.89 -4.78 8.14
C ASN A 145 -10.94 -3.77 8.62
N CYS A 146 -11.75 -4.16 9.61
CA CYS A 146 -12.67 -3.30 10.35
C CYS A 146 -12.29 -3.31 11.84
N SER A 147 -12.43 -2.17 12.52
CA SER A 147 -12.44 -2.12 13.98
C SER A 147 -13.75 -2.73 14.42
N ALA A 148 -13.70 -3.97 14.85
CA ALA A 148 -14.85 -4.54 15.50
C ALA A 148 -14.36 -5.51 16.56
N ASP A 149 -15.01 -5.38 17.72
CA ASP A 149 -15.10 -6.40 18.76
C ASP A 149 -15.88 -7.62 18.21
N LEU A 150 -15.46 -8.14 17.05
CA LEU A 150 -16.04 -9.35 16.50
C LEU A 150 -15.56 -10.50 17.36
N GLU A 151 -16.53 -11.16 17.99
CA GLU A 151 -16.27 -12.44 18.62
C GLU A 151 -15.77 -13.42 17.55
N PRO A 152 -14.87 -14.36 17.90
CA PRO A 152 -14.31 -15.31 16.94
C PRO A 152 -15.36 -16.07 16.10
N GLU A 153 -16.56 -16.29 16.65
CA GLU A 153 -17.69 -16.90 15.96
C GLU A 153 -18.27 -16.10 14.80
N ASP A 154 -18.19 -14.77 14.85
CA ASP A 154 -18.74 -13.85 13.86
C ASP A 154 -17.76 -13.57 12.70
N LEU A 155 -16.52 -14.03 12.84
CA LEU A 155 -15.53 -13.86 11.80
C LEU A 155 -15.84 -14.76 10.60
N PRO A 156 -15.59 -14.29 9.36
CA PRO A 156 -15.76 -15.12 8.18
C PRO A 156 -14.97 -16.42 8.31
N ARG A 157 -15.55 -17.54 7.85
CA ARG A 157 -14.90 -18.87 7.92
C ARG A 157 -14.58 -19.46 6.55
N LYS A 158 -14.90 -18.73 5.48
CA LYS A 158 -14.72 -19.18 4.10
C LYS A 158 -13.55 -18.43 3.46
N MET A 159 -12.85 -19.13 2.57
CA MET A 159 -11.87 -18.48 1.69
C MET A 159 -12.60 -17.49 0.79
N ALA A 160 -12.05 -16.29 0.65
CA ALA A 160 -12.52 -15.29 -0.29
C ALA A 160 -11.85 -15.52 -1.65
N THR A 161 -12.63 -15.63 -2.73
CA THR A 161 -12.09 -15.78 -4.08
C THR A 161 -12.02 -14.42 -4.75
N GLN A 162 -10.82 -14.05 -5.20
CA GLN A 162 -10.52 -12.77 -5.85
C GLN A 162 -9.97 -13.03 -7.24
N GLN A 163 -10.58 -12.45 -8.27
CA GLN A 163 -9.93 -12.27 -9.57
C GLN A 163 -9.15 -10.95 -9.53
N VAL A 164 -7.84 -11.02 -9.76
CA VAL A 164 -6.94 -9.88 -9.65
C VAL A 164 -6.33 -9.55 -11.00
N SER A 165 -6.22 -8.27 -11.30
CA SER A 165 -5.58 -7.78 -12.53
C SER A 165 -4.94 -6.42 -12.30
N GLY A 166 -3.80 -6.14 -12.92
CA GLY A 166 -3.10 -4.87 -12.71
C GLY A 166 -1.64 -4.86 -13.12
N GLN A 167 -0.89 -3.91 -12.57
CA GLN A 167 0.54 -3.76 -12.80
C GLN A 167 1.28 -3.28 -11.55
N PHE A 168 2.48 -3.82 -11.34
CA PHE A 168 3.46 -3.32 -10.40
C PHE A 168 4.69 -2.83 -11.17
N VAL A 169 4.92 -1.52 -11.16
CA VAL A 169 5.98 -0.85 -11.91
C VAL A 169 7.04 -0.32 -10.95
N LEU A 170 8.26 -0.79 -11.09
CA LEU A 170 9.45 -0.22 -10.45
C LEU A 170 10.12 0.74 -11.42
N LYS A 171 9.95 2.03 -11.17
CA LYS A 171 10.67 3.10 -11.89
C LYS A 171 12.13 3.20 -11.40
N GLU A 172 12.37 2.86 -10.14
CA GLU A 172 13.70 2.74 -9.55
C GLU A 172 13.73 1.51 -8.64
N ASN A 173 14.70 0.63 -8.86
CA ASN A 173 15.05 -0.47 -7.95
C ASN A 173 16.56 -0.46 -7.78
N SER A 174 17.03 0.35 -6.84
CA SER A 174 18.42 0.40 -6.40
C SER A 174 18.57 -0.28 -5.03
N LYS A 175 19.82 -0.44 -4.58
CA LYS A 175 20.10 -1.04 -3.27
C LYS A 175 19.43 -0.28 -2.11
N ASN A 176 19.30 1.05 -2.23
CA ASN A 176 18.85 1.92 -1.15
C ASN A 176 17.50 2.59 -1.44
N LYS A 177 16.98 2.46 -2.67
CA LYS A 177 15.77 3.17 -3.08
C LYS A 177 14.88 2.33 -3.96
N LEU A 178 13.59 2.37 -3.66
CA LEU A 178 12.52 1.73 -4.42
C LEU A 178 11.47 2.78 -4.74
N LYS A 179 11.31 3.09 -6.02
CA LYS A 179 10.31 4.04 -6.50
C LYS A 179 9.44 3.38 -7.55
N GLY A 180 8.13 3.55 -7.45
CA GLY A 180 7.24 2.84 -8.34
C GLY A 180 5.78 3.24 -8.28
N HIS A 181 4.98 2.38 -8.87
CA HIS A 181 3.54 2.50 -9.02
C HIS A 181 2.90 1.12 -8.96
N LEU A 182 1.82 0.99 -8.22
CA LEU A 182 0.99 -0.21 -8.14
C LEU A 182 -0.44 0.17 -8.53
N ALA A 183 -0.94 -0.43 -9.60
CA ALA A 183 -2.34 -0.39 -9.97
C ALA A 183 -2.92 -1.81 -9.89
N LEU A 184 -4.01 -2.01 -9.15
CA LEU A 184 -4.64 -3.31 -8.97
C LEU A 184 -6.16 -3.15 -8.97
N THR A 185 -6.84 -4.03 -9.70
CA THR A 185 -8.29 -4.22 -9.63
C THR A 185 -8.56 -5.62 -9.13
N VAL A 186 -9.47 -5.73 -8.18
CA VAL A 186 -9.92 -6.98 -7.59
C VAL A 186 -11.42 -7.10 -7.77
N ASN A 187 -11.85 -8.19 -8.42
CA ASN A 187 -13.25 -8.59 -8.51
C ASN A 187 -13.49 -9.81 -7.62
N GLY A 188 -14.60 -9.82 -6.89
CA GLY A 188 -14.87 -10.85 -5.90
C GLY A 188 -14.58 -10.38 -4.48
N GLU A 189 -14.89 -11.26 -3.52
CA GLU A 189 -14.88 -10.94 -2.10
C GLU A 189 -13.45 -10.59 -1.63
N THR A 190 -13.24 -9.45 -0.97
CA THR A 190 -11.95 -9.12 -0.36
C THR A 190 -11.72 -9.99 0.89
N GLY A 191 -10.48 -10.35 1.19
CA GLY A 191 -10.17 -11.12 2.40
C GLY A 191 -10.30 -10.29 3.68
N GLY A 192 -10.26 -10.93 4.85
CA GLY A 192 -10.25 -10.27 6.16
C GLY A 192 -11.61 -10.23 6.86
N ASN A 193 -11.68 -9.50 7.98
CA ASN A 193 -12.84 -9.53 8.89
C ASN A 193 -14.02 -8.64 8.44
N CYS A 194 -13.93 -8.03 7.25
CA CYS A 194 -14.91 -7.06 6.76
C CYS A 194 -14.98 -7.03 5.23
N PRO A 195 -15.27 -8.19 4.61
CA PRO A 195 -15.17 -8.38 3.17
C PRO A 195 -16.06 -7.39 2.39
N GLY A 196 -15.50 -6.79 1.34
CA GLY A 196 -16.23 -6.08 0.30
C GLY A 196 -16.30 -6.91 -0.99
N ASP A 197 -17.10 -6.47 -1.96
CA ASP A 197 -17.40 -7.21 -3.20
C ASP A 197 -16.38 -6.99 -4.32
N ALA A 198 -15.52 -5.97 -4.18
CA ALA A 198 -14.44 -5.63 -5.11
C ALA A 198 -13.50 -4.62 -4.45
N ALA A 199 -12.30 -4.44 -5.00
CA ALA A 199 -11.38 -3.38 -4.59
C ALA A 199 -10.61 -2.80 -5.78
N GLU A 200 -10.17 -1.56 -5.63
CA GLU A 200 -9.24 -0.90 -6.53
C GLU A 200 -8.13 -0.22 -5.74
N VAL A 201 -6.92 -0.32 -6.27
CA VAL A 201 -5.70 0.23 -5.68
C VAL A 201 -4.93 0.96 -6.77
N ASP A 202 -4.51 2.19 -6.48
CA ASP A 202 -3.67 3.02 -7.34
C ASP A 202 -2.69 3.80 -6.46
N LEU A 203 -1.46 3.32 -6.33
CA LEU A 203 -0.48 3.82 -5.38
C LEU A 203 0.85 4.15 -6.04
N HIS A 204 1.40 5.31 -5.73
CA HIS A 204 2.79 5.64 -5.97
C HIS A 204 3.58 5.51 -4.68
N PHE A 205 4.76 4.92 -4.77
CA PHE A 205 5.67 4.78 -3.62
C PHE A 205 7.07 5.28 -3.97
N ASP A 206 7.72 5.90 -2.99
CA ASP A 206 9.09 6.35 -3.02
C ASP A 206 9.73 6.01 -1.66
N LEU A 207 10.27 4.81 -1.57
CA LEU A 207 10.78 4.20 -0.35
C LEU A 207 12.30 4.24 -0.34
N SER A 208 12.87 4.95 0.64
CA SER A 208 14.31 4.98 0.90
C SER A 208 14.65 4.15 2.14
N ARG A 209 15.75 3.40 2.11
CA ARG A 209 16.31 2.67 3.26
C ARG A 209 17.81 2.92 3.36
#